data_AF-A0A7S1TNT2-F1
#
_entry.id   AF-A0A7S1TNT2-F1
#
_cell.length_a   1.000
_cell.length_b   1.000
_cell.length_c   1.000
_cell.angle_alpha   90.00
_cell.angle_beta   90.00
_cell.angle_gamma   90.00
#
_symmetry.space_group_name_H-M   'P 1'
#
loop_
_entity.id
_entity.type
_entity.pdbx_description
1 polymer ?
#
loop_
_entity_poly.entity_id
_entity_poly.type
_entity_poly.pdbx_seq_one_letter_code
_entity_poly.pdbx_strand_id
1 'polypeptide(L)'
;LVHAATTGMPGLEVCAPGHRVWLPQPAVLKPRPLWTGKQIFTVLLRSLTRDRPQMSFDGKSKMPADALGAANGEHQVLVRQGQLLRGVLDKGSFGAANYGLVHAIQELYGAVAAGNFLNGLARLLTYFLQMMGGHTCSIEDLALAAHADEARRGIIEASLDLGTEAMSELVLKDGGTEVKRL
;
A
#
# COMPACT_ATOMS: atom_id res chain seq x y z
N LEU A 1 6.88 11.21 16.04
CA LEU A 1 5.96 10.55 15.09
C LEU A 1 4.50 10.79 15.44
N VAL A 2 3.90 10.07 16.40
CA VAL A 2 2.45 10.17 16.69
C VAL A 2 2.02 11.58 17.07
N HIS A 3 2.71 12.23 18.01
CA HIS A 3 2.39 13.60 18.43
C HIS A 3 2.38 14.57 17.24
N ALA A 4 3.42 14.52 16.40
CA ALA A 4 3.53 15.35 15.20
C ALA A 4 2.42 15.07 14.17
N ALA A 5 1.91 13.84 14.11
CA ALA A 5 0.78 13.48 13.24
C ALA A 5 -0.56 13.98 13.80
N THR A 6 -0.73 13.98 15.13
CA THR A 6 -2.02 14.28 15.78
C THR A 6 -2.23 15.75 16.14
N THR A 7 -1.16 16.47 16.52
CA THR A 7 -1.24 17.91 16.84
C THR A 7 -1.05 18.70 15.55
N GLY A 8 -2.14 19.25 15.01
CA GLY A 8 -2.19 19.90 13.68
C GLY A 8 -2.04 21.41 13.70
N MET A 9 -2.37 22.03 12.56
CA MET A 9 -2.71 23.46 12.50
C MET A 9 -4.13 23.65 13.06
N PRO A 10 -4.45 24.84 13.62
CA PRO A 10 -5.77 25.12 14.16
C PRO A 10 -6.89 24.78 13.17
N GLY A 11 -7.85 23.94 13.58
CA GLY A 11 -8.99 23.51 12.75
C GLY A 11 -8.79 22.21 11.94
N LEU A 12 -7.57 21.68 11.86
CA LEU A 12 -7.23 20.40 11.20
C LEU A 12 -6.59 19.40 12.17
N GLU A 13 -6.70 19.67 13.46
CA GLU A 13 -6.09 18.85 14.50
C GLU A 13 -6.91 17.57 14.71
N VAL A 14 -6.22 16.43 14.70
CA VAL A 14 -6.81 15.15 15.10
C VAL A 14 -7.04 15.11 16.61
N CYS A 15 -6.21 15.82 17.38
CA CYS A 15 -6.32 16.00 18.82
C CYS A 15 -6.12 17.47 19.16
N ALA A 16 -7.02 18.04 19.97
CA ALA A 16 -6.95 19.42 20.43
C ALA A 16 -5.65 19.72 21.21
N PRO A 17 -5.22 20.99 21.33
CA PRO A 17 -4.00 21.35 22.04
C PRO A 17 -4.13 21.00 23.53
N GLY A 18 -3.17 20.24 24.07
CA GLY A 18 -3.20 19.76 25.47
C GLY A 18 -3.87 18.39 25.67
N HIS A 19 -4.34 17.74 24.61
CA HIS A 19 -5.00 16.44 24.72
C HIS A 19 -4.00 15.28 24.79
N ARG A 20 -4.13 14.40 25.79
CA ARG A 20 -3.24 13.25 25.98
C ARG A 20 -3.55 12.16 24.97
N VAL A 21 -2.59 11.89 24.09
CA VAL A 21 -2.65 10.79 23.12
C VAL A 21 -2.52 9.45 23.85
N TRP A 22 -3.45 8.54 23.59
CA TRP A 22 -3.38 7.17 24.09
C TRP A 22 -2.30 6.38 23.35
N LEU A 23 -1.48 5.62 24.06
CA LEU A 23 -0.46 4.76 23.47
C LEU A 23 -0.73 3.30 23.87
N PRO A 24 -0.65 2.35 22.92
CA PRO A 24 -0.77 0.93 23.23
C PRO A 24 0.46 0.44 23.98
N GLN A 25 0.32 -0.72 24.63
CA GLN A 25 1.47 -1.46 25.15
C GLN A 25 2.47 -1.74 24.00
N PRO A 26 3.79 -1.66 24.25
CA PRO A 26 4.79 -2.05 23.27
C PRO A 26 4.55 -3.47 22.78
N ALA A 27 4.67 -3.71 21.47
CA ALA A 27 4.57 -5.05 20.90
C ALA A 27 5.73 -5.95 21.36
N VAL A 28 6.90 -5.38 21.60
CA VAL A 28 8.06 -6.07 22.15
C VAL A 28 8.41 -5.41 23.48
N LEU A 29 8.43 -6.19 24.56
CA LEU A 29 8.69 -5.67 25.92
C LEU A 29 10.17 -5.77 26.32
N LYS A 30 10.84 -6.85 25.91
CA LYS A 30 12.25 -7.13 26.21
C LYS A 30 13.01 -7.39 24.91
N PRO A 31 14.29 -7.02 24.81
CA PRO A 31 15.13 -6.37 25.84
C PRO A 31 14.82 -4.88 26.03
N ARG A 32 14.15 -4.24 25.07
CA ARG A 32 13.70 -2.85 25.14
C ARG A 32 12.26 -2.73 24.62
N PRO A 33 11.45 -1.80 25.17
CA PRO A 33 10.09 -1.58 24.69
C PRO A 33 10.12 -1.03 23.25
N LEU A 34 9.54 -1.78 22.30
CA LEU A 34 9.41 -1.38 20.90
C LEU A 34 7.97 -1.45 20.43
N TRP A 35 7.59 -0.47 19.60
CA TRP A 35 6.30 -0.40 18.95
C TRP A 35 6.43 -0.70 17.46
N THR A 36 5.43 -1.35 16.89
CA THR A 36 5.39 -1.59 15.44
C THR A 36 4.78 -0.42 14.70
N GLY A 37 5.05 -0.33 13.39
CA GLY A 37 4.37 0.64 12.53
C GLY A 37 2.84 0.49 12.57
N LYS A 38 2.33 -0.75 12.61
CA LYS A 38 0.88 -1.04 12.71
C LYS A 38 0.26 -0.49 14.00
N GLN A 39 1.00 -0.48 15.11
CA GLN A 39 0.55 0.14 16.36
C GLN A 39 0.43 1.66 16.23
N ILE A 40 1.34 2.31 15.50
CA ILE A 40 1.26 3.77 15.24
C ILE A 40 -0.02 4.10 14.46
N PHE A 41 -0.36 3.32 13.43
CA PHE A 41 -1.62 3.46 12.70
C PHE A 41 -2.85 3.25 13.59
N THR A 42 -2.79 2.27 14.49
CA THR A 42 -3.84 2.04 15.49
C THR A 42 -4.03 3.28 16.37
N VAL A 43 -2.95 3.93 16.83
CA VAL A 43 -3.09 5.17 17.61
C VAL A 43 -3.78 6.26 16.81
N LEU A 44 -3.38 6.47 15.55
CA LEU A 44 -4.00 7.48 14.70
C LEU A 44 -5.51 7.24 14.56
N LEU A 45 -5.92 5.99 14.27
CA LEU A 45 -7.32 5.63 14.10
C LEU A 45 -8.13 5.79 15.39
N ARG A 46 -7.57 5.39 16.54
CA ARG A 46 -8.24 5.53 17.85
C ARG A 46 -8.32 6.97 18.32
N SER A 47 -7.31 7.78 18.02
CA SER A 47 -7.34 9.22 18.30
C SER A 47 -8.48 9.93 17.56
N LEU A 48 -8.81 9.51 16.34
CA LEU A 48 -9.91 10.06 15.55
C LEU A 48 -11.29 9.59 16.01
N THR A 49 -11.36 8.39 16.59
CA THR A 49 -12.62 7.69 16.91
C THR A 49 -12.86 7.59 18.41
N ARG A 50 -12.17 8.39 19.23
CA ARG A 50 -12.14 8.29 20.69
C ARG A 50 -13.52 8.22 21.33
N ASP A 51 -14.43 9.07 20.89
CA ASP A 51 -15.80 9.19 21.45
C ASP A 51 -16.83 8.39 20.65
N ARG A 52 -16.38 7.46 19.80
CA ARG A 52 -17.22 6.70 18.88
C ARG A 52 -16.95 5.18 18.98
N PRO A 53 -17.94 4.35 18.61
CA PRO A 53 -17.73 2.90 18.53
C PRO A 53 -16.55 2.57 17.61
N GLN A 54 -15.72 1.63 18.03
CA GLN A 54 -14.50 1.30 17.31
C GLN A 54 -14.81 0.39 16.10
N MET A 55 -14.31 0.77 14.92
CA MET A 55 -14.60 0.03 13.68
C MET A 55 -13.89 -1.32 13.60
N SER A 56 -14.54 -2.26 12.90
CA SER A 56 -13.90 -3.46 12.39
C SER A 56 -14.04 -3.48 10.87
N PHE A 57 -12.97 -3.81 10.17
CA PHE A 57 -12.89 -3.75 8.72
C PHE A 57 -12.03 -4.89 8.18
N ASP A 58 -12.50 -5.49 7.10
CA ASP A 58 -11.79 -6.50 6.31
C ASP A 58 -11.56 -5.95 4.91
N GLY A 59 -10.29 -5.83 4.55
CA GLY A 59 -9.86 -5.36 3.26
C GLY A 59 -8.80 -6.27 2.64
N LYS A 60 -8.53 -6.03 1.37
CA LYS A 60 -7.48 -6.72 0.61
C LYS A 60 -6.49 -5.70 0.09
N SER A 61 -5.21 -5.96 0.30
CA SER A 61 -4.11 -5.21 -0.29
C SER A 61 -3.85 -5.70 -1.71
N LYS A 62 -3.37 -4.81 -2.58
CA LYS A 62 -2.91 -5.16 -3.93
C LYS A 62 -1.60 -5.94 -3.94
N MET A 63 -0.93 -6.04 -2.80
CA MET A 63 0.29 -6.82 -2.67
C MET A 63 0.02 -8.33 -2.85
N PRO A 64 0.82 -9.04 -3.66
CA PRO A 64 0.73 -10.49 -3.76
C PRO A 64 0.90 -11.19 -2.42
N ALA A 65 0.24 -12.33 -2.22
CA ALA A 65 0.32 -13.09 -0.97
C ALA A 65 1.75 -13.53 -0.63
N ASP A 66 2.55 -13.84 -1.66
CA ASP A 66 3.89 -14.40 -1.51
C ASP A 66 4.97 -13.33 -1.36
N ALA A 67 4.66 -12.07 -1.61
CA ALA A 67 5.64 -10.97 -1.65
C ALA A 67 6.38 -10.79 -0.32
N LEU A 68 5.72 -11.06 0.80
CA LEU A 68 6.29 -11.04 2.15
C LEU A 68 6.20 -12.40 2.82
N GLY A 69 6.13 -13.49 2.04
CA GLY A 69 5.92 -14.85 2.52
C GLY A 69 4.45 -15.19 2.73
N ALA A 70 3.99 -16.26 2.05
CA ALA A 70 2.59 -16.71 2.03
C ALA A 70 1.97 -16.88 3.42
N ALA A 71 2.77 -17.35 4.39
CA ALA A 71 2.33 -17.63 5.76
C ALA A 71 1.94 -16.37 6.55
N ASN A 72 2.46 -15.19 6.18
CA ASN A 72 2.26 -13.96 6.95
C ASN A 72 0.90 -13.31 6.68
N GLY A 73 0.27 -13.63 5.55
CA GLY A 73 -1.08 -13.13 5.22
C GLY A 73 -1.17 -11.61 5.07
N GLU A 74 -0.06 -10.92 4.80
CA GLU A 74 0.02 -9.45 4.74
C GLU A 74 -0.77 -8.84 3.56
N HIS A 75 -1.27 -9.68 2.65
CA HIS A 75 -2.21 -9.27 1.61
C HIS A 75 -3.63 -8.99 2.14
N GLN A 76 -3.94 -9.39 3.38
CA GLN A 76 -5.24 -9.15 4.03
C GLN A 76 -5.11 -8.05 5.07
N VAL A 77 -5.90 -6.98 4.90
CA VAL A 77 -5.95 -5.86 5.83
C VAL A 77 -7.06 -6.13 6.84
N LEU A 78 -6.66 -6.40 8.09
CA LEU A 78 -7.59 -6.71 9.18
C LEU A 78 -7.52 -5.63 10.24
N VAL A 79 -8.61 -4.87 10.36
CA VAL A 79 -8.82 -3.93 11.46
C VAL A 79 -9.89 -4.48 12.38
N ARG A 80 -9.61 -4.56 13.68
CA ARG A 80 -10.57 -5.02 14.69
C ARG A 80 -10.59 -4.07 15.85
N GLN A 81 -11.78 -3.59 16.20
CA GLN A 81 -11.98 -2.64 17.30
C GLN A 81 -10.99 -1.46 17.24
N GLY A 82 -10.80 -0.89 16.05
CA GLY A 82 -9.90 0.25 15.82
C GLY A 82 -8.41 -0.09 15.83
N GLN A 83 -8.03 -1.37 15.85
CA GLN A 83 -6.63 -1.82 15.82
C GLN A 83 -6.29 -2.51 14.50
N LEU A 84 -5.20 -2.09 13.87
CA LEU A 84 -4.65 -2.74 12.67
C LEU A 84 -3.83 -3.96 13.08
N LEU A 85 -4.40 -5.15 12.90
CA LEU A 85 -3.78 -6.41 13.33
C LEU A 85 -2.91 -7.03 12.24
N ARG A 86 -3.37 -6.98 10.98
CA ARG A 86 -2.70 -7.61 9.84
C ARG A 86 -2.83 -6.73 8.60
N GLY A 87 -1.83 -6.84 7.72
CA GLY A 87 -1.90 -6.30 6.37
C GLY A 87 -1.05 -5.07 6.15
N VAL A 88 -0.58 -4.93 4.92
CA VAL A 88 0.09 -3.72 4.44
C VAL A 88 -0.95 -2.78 3.84
N LEU A 89 -0.98 -1.56 4.36
CA LEU A 89 -1.82 -0.49 3.84
C LEU A 89 -1.21 0.03 2.53
N ASP A 90 -2.02 0.02 1.49
CA ASP A 90 -1.65 0.36 0.13
C ASP A 90 -2.60 1.41 -0.46
N LYS A 91 -2.46 1.68 -1.77
CA LYS A 91 -3.39 2.55 -2.50
C LYS A 91 -4.84 2.07 -2.41
N GLY A 92 -5.09 0.77 -2.29
CA GLY A 92 -6.43 0.21 -2.09
C GLY A 92 -7.04 0.57 -0.73
N SER A 93 -6.20 0.85 0.27
CA SER A 93 -6.64 1.13 1.63
C SER A 93 -6.95 2.62 1.86
N PHE A 94 -6.05 3.52 1.46
CA PHE A 94 -6.20 4.96 1.71
C PHE A 94 -6.22 5.84 0.45
N GLY A 95 -6.02 5.27 -0.73
CA GLY A 95 -6.17 5.98 -2.00
C GLY A 95 -7.63 6.07 -2.45
N ALA A 96 -7.83 6.60 -3.66
CA ALA A 96 -9.12 6.61 -4.34
C ALA A 96 -9.49 5.18 -4.79
N ALA A 97 -10.01 4.39 -3.84
CA ALA A 97 -10.44 3.02 -4.04
C ALA A 97 -11.78 2.79 -3.34
N ASN A 98 -12.70 2.11 -4.04
CA ASN A 98 -13.98 1.73 -3.49
C ASN A 98 -13.79 0.71 -2.38
N TYR A 99 -14.56 0.84 -1.30
CA TYR A 99 -14.51 -0.07 -0.15
C TYR A 99 -13.14 -0.15 0.54
N GLY A 100 -12.28 0.87 0.36
CA GLY A 100 -11.05 1.02 1.12
C GLY A 100 -11.30 1.40 2.59
N LEU A 101 -10.23 1.40 3.40
CA LEU A 101 -10.30 1.79 4.81
C LEU A 101 -10.84 3.22 4.97
N VAL A 102 -10.42 4.16 4.13
CA VAL A 102 -10.90 5.55 4.18
C VAL A 102 -12.38 5.64 3.82
N HIS A 103 -12.85 4.83 2.86
CA HIS A 103 -14.27 4.74 2.54
C HIS A 103 -15.08 4.19 3.71
N ALA A 104 -14.56 3.18 4.43
CA ALA A 104 -15.21 2.68 5.63
C ALA A 104 -15.25 3.73 6.78
N ILE A 105 -14.19 4.54 6.93
CA ILE A 105 -14.16 5.65 7.88
C ILE A 105 -15.17 6.73 7.50
N GLN A 106 -15.27 7.06 6.20
CA GLN A 106 -16.25 7.99 5.65
C GLN A 106 -17.67 7.55 6.00
N GLU A 107 -17.99 6.27 5.79
CA GLU A 107 -19.33 5.74 6.02
C GLU A 107 -19.70 5.70 7.51
N LEU A 108 -18.77 5.28 8.36
CA LEU A 108 -19.02 5.12 9.79
C LEU A 108 -18.95 6.43 10.58
N TYR A 109 -18.13 7.39 10.14
CA TYR A 109 -17.74 8.56 10.93
C TYR A 109 -17.91 9.89 10.18
N GLY A 110 -18.24 9.86 8.90
CA GLY A 110 -18.50 11.03 8.07
C GLY A 110 -17.25 11.68 7.46
N ALA A 111 -17.51 12.66 6.58
CA ALA A 111 -16.51 13.35 5.76
C ALA A 111 -15.38 14.01 6.53
N VAL A 112 -15.73 14.67 7.64
CA VAL A 112 -14.76 15.40 8.47
C VAL A 112 -13.75 14.44 9.10
N ALA A 113 -14.21 13.28 9.59
CA ALA A 113 -13.34 12.28 10.20
C ALA A 113 -12.41 11.63 9.17
N ALA A 114 -12.91 11.31 7.97
CA ALA A 114 -12.10 10.79 6.87
C ALA A 114 -11.04 11.79 6.40
N GLY A 115 -11.40 13.08 6.28
CA GLY A 115 -10.45 14.15 5.95
C GLY A 115 -9.36 14.29 7.02
N ASN A 116 -9.73 14.30 8.30
CA ASN A 116 -8.78 14.36 9.41
C ASN A 116 -7.87 13.12 9.46
N PHE A 117 -8.40 11.93 9.13
CA PHE A 117 -7.59 10.72 9.00
C PHE A 117 -6.53 10.85 7.92
N LEU A 118 -6.92 11.27 6.71
CA LEU A 118 -5.99 11.45 5.59
C LEU A 118 -4.92 12.50 5.91
N ASN A 119 -5.30 13.60 6.55
CA ASN A 119 -4.36 14.65 6.96
C ASN A 119 -3.36 14.14 8.01
N GLY A 120 -3.85 13.45 9.05
CA GLY A 120 -2.99 12.85 10.07
C GLY A 120 -2.06 11.78 9.48
N LEU A 121 -2.57 10.96 8.56
CA LEU A 121 -1.79 9.94 7.87
C LEU A 121 -0.71 10.53 6.97
N ALA A 122 -1.04 11.53 6.16
CA ALA A 122 -0.09 12.20 5.29
C ALA A 122 1.09 12.78 6.10
N ARG A 123 0.78 13.47 7.21
CA ARG A 123 1.80 14.03 8.11
C ARG A 123 2.65 12.95 8.77
N LEU A 124 2.03 11.85 9.20
CA LEU A 124 2.73 10.71 9.77
C LEU A 124 3.76 10.15 8.78
N LEU A 125 3.34 9.90 7.54
CA LEU A 125 4.20 9.33 6.50
C LEU A 125 5.29 10.31 6.06
N THR A 126 4.98 11.60 5.92
CA THR A 126 5.98 12.64 5.60
C THR A 126 7.06 12.72 6.67
N TYR A 127 6.68 12.77 7.95
CA TYR A 127 7.66 12.80 9.03
C TYR A 127 8.46 11.49 9.12
N PHE A 128 7.82 10.35 8.88
CA PHE A 128 8.50 9.06 8.84
C PHE A 128 9.58 9.03 7.75
N LEU A 129 9.26 9.47 6.53
CA LEU A 129 10.22 9.57 5.44
C LEU A 129 11.38 10.51 5.77
N GLN A 130 11.09 11.69 6.32
CA GLN A 130 12.13 12.65 6.74
C GLN A 130 13.05 12.06 7.80
N MET A 131 12.50 11.36 8.80
CA MET A 131 13.28 10.70 9.85
C MET A 131 14.15 9.58 9.31
N MET A 132 13.67 8.82 8.33
CA MET A 132 14.40 7.70 7.72
C MET A 132 15.41 8.14 6.65
N GLY A 133 15.51 9.44 6.35
CA GLY A 133 16.40 9.95 5.30
C GLY A 133 15.85 9.83 3.88
N GLY A 134 14.54 9.57 3.72
CA GLY A 134 13.83 9.50 2.45
C GLY A 134 13.63 8.07 1.92
N HIS A 135 13.36 7.99 0.62
CA HIS A 135 13.26 6.76 -0.17
C HIS A 135 14.03 6.97 -1.46
N THR A 136 14.77 5.96 -1.92
CA THR A 136 15.62 6.04 -3.12
C THR A 136 15.33 4.89 -4.08
N CYS A 137 15.78 5.04 -5.32
CA CYS A 137 15.76 4.00 -6.35
C CYS A 137 17.08 4.12 -7.13
N SER A 138 17.84 3.04 -7.18
CA SER A 138 19.17 2.93 -7.74
C SER A 138 19.19 2.05 -8.99
N ILE A 139 20.32 2.00 -9.69
CA ILE A 139 20.49 1.13 -10.86
C ILE A 139 20.39 -0.37 -10.48
N GLU A 140 20.73 -0.70 -9.24
CA GLU A 140 20.68 -2.08 -8.72
C GLU A 140 19.24 -2.58 -8.62
N ASP A 141 18.27 -1.69 -8.36
CA ASP A 141 16.84 -2.03 -8.30
C ASP A 141 16.27 -2.44 -9.67
N LEU A 142 16.99 -2.14 -10.75
CA LEU A 142 16.64 -2.49 -12.13
C LEU A 142 17.43 -3.70 -12.65
N ALA A 143 18.47 -4.13 -11.93
CA ALA A 143 19.34 -5.22 -12.37
C ALA A 143 18.68 -6.58 -12.15
N LEU A 144 18.66 -7.41 -13.19
CA LEU A 144 18.19 -8.78 -13.10
C LEU A 144 19.27 -9.67 -12.46
N ALA A 145 18.83 -10.68 -11.72
CA ALA A 145 19.72 -11.75 -11.29
C ALA A 145 20.24 -12.53 -12.52
N ALA A 146 21.48 -13.01 -12.46
CA ALA A 146 22.15 -13.66 -13.59
C ALA A 146 21.33 -14.81 -14.22
N HIS A 147 20.71 -15.66 -13.40
CA HIS A 147 19.86 -16.75 -13.87
C HIS A 147 18.59 -16.27 -14.60
N ALA A 148 18.03 -15.13 -14.16
CA ALA A 148 16.85 -14.53 -14.78
C ALA A 148 17.20 -13.84 -16.09
N ASP A 149 18.39 -13.21 -16.19
CA ASP A 149 18.87 -12.64 -17.46
C ASP A 149 19.17 -13.74 -18.49
N GLU A 150 19.75 -14.86 -18.07
CA GLU A 150 19.97 -16.02 -18.94
C GLU A 150 18.65 -16.59 -19.47
N ALA A 151 17.66 -16.79 -18.59
CA ALA A 151 16.32 -17.21 -19.00
C ALA A 151 15.67 -16.21 -19.96
N ARG A 152 15.82 -14.90 -19.71
CA ARG A 152 15.33 -13.84 -20.60
C ARG A 152 15.98 -13.92 -21.98
N ARG A 153 17.28 -14.18 -22.07
CA ARG A 153 17.99 -14.33 -23.36
C ARG A 153 17.46 -15.53 -24.14
N GLY A 154 17.28 -16.67 -23.49
CA GLY A 154 16.71 -17.86 -24.14
C GLY A 154 15.31 -17.60 -24.72
N ILE A 155 14.45 -16.84 -24.02
CA ILE A 155 13.12 -16.46 -24.53
C ILE A 155 13.24 -15.56 -25.76
N ILE A 156 14.18 -14.60 -25.75
CA ILE A 156 14.39 -13.69 -26.88
C ILE A 156 14.88 -14.45 -28.11
N GLU A 157 15.87 -15.33 -27.95
CA GLU A 157 16.42 -16.15 -29.03
C GLU A 157 15.35 -17.04 -29.67
N ALA A 158 14.53 -17.71 -28.85
CA ALA A 158 13.41 -18.52 -29.33
C ALA A 158 12.33 -17.70 -30.06
N SER A 159 12.26 -16.39 -29.82
CA SER A 159 11.25 -15.51 -30.41
C SER A 159 11.67 -14.87 -31.74
N LEU A 160 12.93 -15.01 -32.17
CA LEU A 160 13.44 -14.35 -33.38
C LEU A 160 12.74 -14.82 -34.66
N ASP A 161 12.42 -16.11 -34.74
CA ASP A 161 11.85 -16.71 -35.95
C ASP A 161 10.33 -16.55 -36.04
N LEU A 162 9.66 -16.22 -34.93
CA LEU A 162 8.19 -16.05 -34.85
C LEU A 162 7.66 -15.02 -35.86
N GLY A 163 8.44 -13.96 -36.15
CA GLY A 163 8.05 -12.96 -37.13
C GLY A 163 8.00 -13.50 -38.56
N THR A 164 8.96 -14.36 -38.91
CA THR A 164 8.98 -15.02 -40.23
C THR A 164 7.90 -16.07 -40.36
N GLU A 165 7.64 -16.83 -39.30
CA GLU A 165 6.55 -17.81 -39.26
C GLU A 165 5.19 -17.13 -39.42
N ALA A 166 4.90 -16.07 -38.65
CA ALA A 166 3.65 -15.33 -38.75
C ALA A 166 3.45 -14.70 -40.14
N MET A 167 4.51 -14.18 -40.74
CA MET A 167 4.48 -13.64 -42.10
C MET A 167 4.21 -14.74 -43.14
N SER A 168 4.85 -15.90 -42.98
CA SER A 168 4.60 -17.05 -43.87
C SER A 168 3.14 -17.51 -43.77
N GLU A 169 2.58 -17.57 -42.56
CA GLU A 169 1.18 -17.94 -42.33
C GLU A 169 0.21 -16.94 -42.95
N LEU A 170 0.49 -15.64 -42.85
CA LEU A 170 -0.35 -14.59 -43.45
C LEU A 170 -0.38 -14.69 -44.98
N VAL A 171 0.79 -14.85 -45.63
CA VAL A 171 0.85 -15.00 -47.10
C VAL A 171 0.14 -16.27 -47.57
N LEU A 172 0.23 -17.36 -46.81
CA LEU A 172 -0.48 -18.60 -47.13
C LEU A 172 -2.00 -18.47 -46.92
N LYS A 173 -2.45 -17.64 -45.97
CA LYS A 173 -3.88 -17.34 -45.75
C LYS A 173 -4.46 -16.34 -46.76
N ASP A 174 -3.68 -15.35 -47.19
CA ASP A 174 -4.07 -14.32 -48.16
C ASP A 174 -3.84 -14.74 -49.63
N GLY A 175 -3.56 -16.01 -49.89
CA GLY A 175 -3.45 -16.62 -51.23
C GLY A 175 -4.74 -16.58 -52.09
N GLY A 176 -5.57 -15.54 -51.95
CA GLY A 176 -6.81 -15.34 -52.69
C GLY A 176 -7.41 -13.94 -52.72
N THR A 177 -6.77 -12.86 -52.19
CA THR A 177 -7.34 -11.51 -52.36
C THR A 177 -6.29 -10.45 -52.68
N GLU A 178 -6.49 -9.77 -53.80
CA GLU A 178 -5.63 -8.72 -54.36
C GLU A 178 -5.20 -7.67 -53.33
N VAL A 179 -3.88 -7.55 -53.16
CA VAL A 179 -3.27 -6.41 -52.48
C VAL A 179 -3.40 -5.19 -53.39
N LYS A 180 -4.42 -4.36 -53.16
CA LYS A 180 -4.47 -3.00 -53.71
C LYS A 180 -3.31 -2.19 -53.12
N ARG A 181 -2.33 -1.84 -53.96
CA ARG A 181 -1.34 -0.79 -53.65
C ARG A 181 -2.07 0.52 -53.38
N LEU A 182 -1.70 1.17 -52.27
CA LEU A 182 -1.91 2.61 -52.05
C LEU A 182 -0.99 3.42 -52.96
#